data_AF-A0A972U2Q4-F1
#
_entry.id   AF-A0A972U2Q4-F1
#
_cell.length_a   1.000
_cell.length_b   1.000
_cell.length_c   1.000
_cell.angle_alpha   90.00
_cell.angle_beta   90.00
_cell.angle_gamma   90.00
#
_symmetry.space_group_name_H-M   'P 1'
#
loop_
_entity.id
_entity.type
_entity.pdbx_description
1 polymer ?
#
loop_
_entity_poly.entity_id
_entity_poly.type
_entity_poly.pdbx_seq_one_letter_code
_entity_poly.pdbx_strand_id
1 'polypeptide(L)'
;MSRESALVTADWVEENLDNENVVLIEVDEDTTAYDKNHIRNAIKFNWHSDLTDPVRHDVLSKEQFEALLSKHGISNDDTIVLYGGNNNWFAAYAYWEFKLYGVENVKLLDGGRKKWELDSRELVTEVPTRGTA
;
A
#
# COMPACT_ATOMS: atom_id res chain seq x y z
N MET A 1 8.33 3.12 -19.56
CA MET A 1 8.47 2.84 -18.12
C MET A 1 9.43 1.67 -17.96
N SER A 2 10.48 1.82 -17.16
CA SER A 2 11.36 0.70 -16.81
C SER A 2 10.72 -0.10 -15.67
N ARG A 3 11.07 -1.38 -15.52
CA ARG A 3 10.59 -2.22 -14.40
C ARG A 3 10.83 -1.54 -13.04
N GLU A 4 11.97 -0.88 -12.89
CA GLU A 4 12.43 -0.24 -11.66
C GLU A 4 11.61 1.00 -11.24
N SER A 5 10.89 1.62 -12.19
CA SER A 5 10.01 2.75 -11.87
C SER A 5 8.68 2.32 -11.25
N ALA A 6 8.28 1.05 -11.43
CA ALA A 6 6.97 0.55 -11.00
C ALA A 6 7.05 -0.59 -9.97
N LEU A 7 8.18 -1.29 -9.87
CA LEU A 7 8.36 -2.42 -8.96
C LEU A 7 9.55 -2.18 -8.01
N VAL A 8 9.44 -2.72 -6.80
CA VAL A 8 10.54 -2.92 -5.86
C VAL A 8 10.63 -4.38 -5.45
N THR A 9 11.83 -4.85 -5.13
CA THR A 9 12.06 -6.20 -4.62
C THR A 9 11.78 -6.27 -3.12
N ALA A 10 11.61 -7.48 -2.58
CA ALA A 10 11.51 -7.70 -1.14
C ALA A 10 12.76 -7.24 -0.37
N ASP A 11 13.97 -7.43 -0.94
CA ASP A 11 15.22 -6.94 -0.33
C ASP A 11 15.20 -5.42 -0.16
N TRP A 12 14.88 -4.67 -1.23
CA TRP A 12 14.71 -3.22 -1.18
C TRP A 12 13.73 -2.78 -0.09
N VAL A 13 12.58 -3.46 0.06
CA VAL A 13 11.60 -3.12 1.11
C VAL A 13 12.18 -3.35 2.49
N GLU A 14 12.87 -4.48 2.71
CA GLU A 14 13.52 -4.80 3.99
C GLU A 14 14.59 -3.76 4.37
N GLU A 15 15.38 -3.31 3.39
CA GLU A 15 16.39 -2.25 3.57
C GLU A 15 15.79 -0.87 3.86
N ASN A 16 14.51 -0.64 3.55
CA ASN A 16 13.83 0.65 3.65
C ASN A 16 12.70 0.68 4.70
N LEU A 17 12.57 -0.33 5.56
CA LEU A 17 11.49 -0.39 6.57
C LEU A 17 11.47 0.80 7.52
N ASP A 18 12.63 1.40 7.80
CA ASP A 18 12.79 2.54 8.71
C ASP A 18 12.94 3.88 7.98
N ASN A 19 12.73 3.92 6.66
CA ASN A 19 12.78 5.16 5.90
C ASN A 19 11.46 5.92 6.04
N GLU A 20 11.51 7.09 6.67
CA GLU A 20 10.31 7.91 6.95
C GLU A 20 9.55 8.36 5.69
N ASN A 21 10.26 8.46 4.55
CA ASN A 21 9.67 8.83 3.26
C ASN A 21 9.16 7.62 2.45
N VAL A 22 9.16 6.42 3.03
CA VAL A 22 8.61 5.21 2.41
C VAL A 22 7.36 4.79 3.16
N VAL A 23 6.25 4.66 2.43
CA VAL A 23 4.97 4.24 2.99
C VAL A 23 4.58 2.89 2.41
N LEU A 24 4.58 1.87 3.27
CA LEU A 24 4.09 0.55 2.93
C LEU A 24 2.58 0.50 3.16
N ILE A 25 1.82 0.06 2.15
CA ILE A 25 0.37 -0.08 2.25
C ILE A 25 -0.02 -1.49 1.83
N GLU A 26 -0.63 -2.22 2.75
CA GLU A 26 -1.25 -3.51 2.45
C GLU A 26 -2.66 -3.28 1.92
N VAL A 27 -2.95 -3.86 0.75
CA VAL A 27 -4.28 -3.87 0.14
C VAL A 27 -4.60 -5.30 -0.31
N ASP A 28 -5.60 -5.90 0.33
CA ASP A 28 -5.97 -7.30 0.12
C ASP A 28 -7.49 -7.46 -0.02
N GLU A 29 -7.90 -8.53 -0.70
CA GLU A 29 -9.30 -8.94 -0.79
C GLU A 29 -9.82 -9.32 0.61
N ASP A 30 -9.03 -10.13 1.33
CA ASP A 30 -9.25 -10.46 2.74
C ASP A 30 -8.56 -9.43 3.63
N THR A 31 -9.29 -8.38 3.96
CA THR A 31 -8.79 -7.29 4.82
C THR A 31 -8.46 -7.71 6.25
N THR A 32 -8.78 -8.94 6.65
CA THR A 32 -8.39 -9.51 7.94
C THR A 32 -6.97 -10.08 7.94
N ALA A 33 -6.34 -10.24 6.78
CA ALA A 33 -4.97 -10.75 6.67
C ALA A 33 -3.98 -9.85 7.42
N TYR A 34 -4.04 -8.54 7.18
CA TYR A 34 -3.25 -7.53 7.88
C TYR A 34 -3.42 -7.59 9.41
N ASP A 35 -4.65 -7.78 9.89
CA ASP A 35 -4.94 -7.78 11.33
C ASP A 35 -4.32 -8.98 12.06
N LYS A 36 -4.02 -10.08 11.34
CA LYS A 36 -3.28 -11.22 11.87
C LYS A 36 -1.79 -10.91 12.01
N ASN A 37 -1.21 -10.28 10.98
CA ASN A 37 0.13 -9.69 10.95
C ASN A 37 0.38 -9.04 9.58
N HIS A 38 1.37 -8.18 9.49
CA HIS A 38 1.72 -7.39 8.31
C HIS A 38 3.20 -7.02 8.32
N ILE A 39 3.71 -6.48 7.21
CA ILE A 39 5.08 -5.96 7.14
C ILE A 39 5.20 -4.79 8.14
N ARG A 40 6.30 -4.75 8.89
CA ARG A 40 6.57 -3.68 9.86
C ARG A 40 6.42 -2.30 9.22
N ASN A 41 5.79 -1.38 9.95
CA ASN A 41 5.47 -0.02 9.51
C ASN A 41 4.48 0.09 8.33
N ALA A 42 3.88 -1.01 7.85
CA ALA A 42 2.82 -0.94 6.88
C ALA A 42 1.51 -0.43 7.49
N ILE A 43 0.73 0.31 6.71
CA ILE A 43 -0.68 0.64 7.00
C ILE A 43 -1.60 -0.24 6.13
N LYS A 44 -2.90 -0.24 6.45
CA LYS A 44 -3.92 -1.00 5.72
C LYS A 44 -4.88 -0.07 5.01
N PHE A 45 -5.14 -0.32 3.72
CA PHE A 45 -6.33 0.19 3.03
C PHE A 45 -7.29 -0.95 2.72
N ASN A 46 -8.55 -0.77 3.09
CA ASN A 46 -9.64 -1.66 2.73
C ASN A 46 -10.19 -1.26 1.35
N TRP A 47 -10.08 -2.16 0.37
CA TRP A 47 -10.49 -1.86 -1.00
C TRP A 47 -11.96 -1.46 -1.12
N HIS A 48 -12.83 -1.98 -0.26
CA HIS A 48 -14.26 -1.72 -0.32
C HIS A 48 -14.67 -0.49 0.48
N SER A 49 -14.15 -0.30 1.70
CA SER A 49 -14.56 0.84 2.55
C SER A 49 -13.74 2.11 2.32
N ASP A 50 -12.49 1.97 1.89
CA ASP A 50 -11.56 3.09 1.76
C ASP A 50 -11.34 3.50 0.31
N LEU A 51 -11.40 2.58 -0.65
CA LEU A 51 -11.05 2.84 -2.07
C LEU A 51 -12.27 2.84 -3.04
N THR A 52 -13.48 2.67 -2.52
CA THR A 52 -14.71 2.65 -3.32
C THR A 52 -15.68 3.73 -2.83
N ASP A 53 -16.41 4.37 -3.74
CA ASP A 53 -17.49 5.29 -3.36
C ASP A 53 -18.56 4.51 -2.54
N PRO A 54 -19.01 5.03 -1.39
CA PRO A 54 -19.90 4.30 -0.49
C PRO A 54 -21.35 4.14 -1.02
N VAL A 55 -21.72 4.83 -2.09
CA VAL A 55 -23.08 4.87 -2.63
C VAL A 55 -23.11 4.48 -4.11
N ARG A 56 -22.17 4.99 -4.91
CA ARG A 56 -22.07 4.74 -6.35
C ARG A 56 -21.17 3.56 -6.61
N HIS A 57 -21.42 2.85 -7.70
CA HIS A 57 -20.50 1.81 -8.19
C HIS A 57 -19.33 2.47 -8.94
N ASP A 58 -18.51 3.21 -8.21
CA ASP A 58 -17.40 4.01 -8.72
C ASP A 58 -16.24 4.02 -7.72
N VAL A 59 -15.06 4.45 -8.16
CA VAL A 59 -13.94 4.77 -7.25
C VAL A 59 -14.24 6.03 -6.44
N LEU A 60 -13.42 6.30 -5.42
CA LEU A 60 -13.48 7.56 -4.69
C LEU A 60 -13.41 8.77 -5.63
N SER A 61 -14.01 9.91 -5.27
CA SER A 61 -13.66 11.17 -5.90
C SER A 61 -12.20 11.53 -5.60
N LYS A 62 -11.59 12.40 -6.43
CA LYS A 62 -10.22 12.86 -6.19
C LYS A 62 -10.07 13.49 -4.79
N GLU A 63 -11.03 14.28 -4.35
CA GLU A 63 -11.02 14.94 -3.05
C GLU A 63 -11.12 13.93 -1.89
N GLN A 64 -11.90 12.87 -2.05
CA GLN A 64 -11.99 11.79 -1.06
C GLN A 64 -10.68 10.99 -0.99
N PHE A 65 -10.07 10.73 -2.15
CA PHE A 65 -8.77 10.05 -2.22
C PHE A 65 -7.67 10.88 -1.56
N GLU A 66 -7.59 12.18 -1.86
CA GLU A 66 -6.67 13.11 -1.20
C GLU A 66 -6.88 13.15 0.32
N ALA A 67 -8.14 13.22 0.77
CA ALA A 67 -8.46 13.20 2.21
C ALA A 67 -8.07 11.87 2.88
N LEU A 68 -8.22 10.74 2.19
CA LEU A 68 -7.78 9.42 2.66
C LEU A 68 -6.25 9.40 2.87
N LEU A 69 -5.49 9.89 1.88
CA LEU A 69 -4.03 9.94 1.98
C LEU A 69 -3.56 10.88 3.10
N SER A 70 -4.12 12.08 3.21
CA SER A 70 -3.77 13.04 4.28
C SER A 70 -4.05 12.49 5.68
N LYS A 71 -5.18 11.78 5.85
CA LYS A 71 -5.52 11.10 7.11
C LYS A 71 -4.47 10.08 7.55
N HIS A 72 -3.75 9.48 6.60
CA HIS A 72 -2.69 8.50 6.85
C HIS A 72 -1.27 9.12 6.84
N GLY A 73 -1.17 10.45 6.75
CA GLY A 73 0.13 11.12 6.76
C GLY A 73 0.97 10.81 5.53
N ILE A 74 0.32 10.69 4.37
CA ILE A 74 0.98 10.44 3.08
C ILE A 74 1.14 11.79 2.37
N SER A 75 2.38 12.17 2.12
CA SER A 75 2.77 13.36 1.36
C SER A 75 3.00 13.02 -0.11
N ASN A 76 3.02 14.05 -0.97
CA ASN A 76 3.38 13.91 -2.39
C ASN A 76 4.86 13.51 -2.58
N ASP A 77 5.71 13.77 -1.60
CA ASP A 77 7.14 13.43 -1.63
C ASP A 77 7.42 11.97 -1.21
N ASP A 78 6.41 11.29 -0.66
CA ASP A 78 6.56 9.91 -0.20
C ASP A 78 6.70 8.93 -1.37
N THR A 79 7.49 7.88 -1.15
CA THR A 79 7.49 6.69 -2.00
C THR A 79 6.51 5.68 -1.43
N ILE A 80 5.40 5.48 -2.14
CA ILE A 80 4.37 4.52 -1.77
C ILE A 80 4.71 3.14 -2.34
N VAL A 81 4.71 2.13 -1.50
CA VAL A 81 4.88 0.73 -1.88
C VAL A 81 3.65 -0.07 -1.49
N LEU A 82 2.91 -0.50 -2.52
CA LEU A 82 1.70 -1.30 -2.39
C LEU A 82 2.03 -2.79 -2.43
N TYR A 83 1.42 -3.57 -1.54
CA TYR A 83 1.53 -5.03 -1.55
C TYR A 83 0.24 -5.68 -1.05
N GLY A 84 0.07 -6.96 -1.35
CA GLY A 84 -1.04 -7.74 -0.83
C GLY A 84 -0.90 -9.22 -1.17
N GLY A 85 -1.86 -10.01 -0.69
CA GLY A 85 -2.06 -11.42 -1.06
C GLY A 85 -2.51 -11.59 -2.51
N ASN A 86 -2.88 -12.84 -2.84
CA ASN A 86 -3.42 -13.21 -4.16
C ASN A 86 -2.62 -12.67 -5.36
N ASN A 87 -1.29 -12.72 -5.27
CA ASN A 87 -0.35 -12.20 -6.27
C ASN A 87 -0.54 -10.69 -6.55
N ASN A 88 -0.73 -9.89 -5.50
CA ASN A 88 -0.95 -8.44 -5.54
C ASN A 88 -2.22 -8.01 -6.28
N TRP A 89 -3.27 -8.83 -6.33
CA TRP A 89 -4.45 -8.47 -7.12
C TRP A 89 -5.06 -7.12 -6.68
N PHE A 90 -5.38 -6.96 -5.40
CA PHE A 90 -5.94 -5.71 -4.88
C PHE A 90 -4.89 -4.60 -4.71
N ALA A 91 -3.63 -4.95 -4.46
CA ALA A 91 -2.54 -3.98 -4.50
C ALA A 91 -2.36 -3.36 -5.90
N ALA A 92 -2.55 -4.14 -6.97
CA ALA A 92 -2.50 -3.64 -8.34
C ALA A 92 -3.73 -2.78 -8.71
N TYR A 93 -4.91 -3.12 -8.15
CA TYR A 93 -6.09 -2.25 -8.23
C TYR A 93 -5.83 -0.89 -7.59
N ALA A 94 -5.31 -0.89 -6.35
CA ALA A 94 -4.91 0.35 -5.68
C ALA A 94 -3.83 1.10 -6.47
N TYR A 95 -2.83 0.40 -7.02
CA TYR A 95 -1.80 1.02 -7.87
C TYR A 95 -2.43 1.77 -9.06
N TRP A 96 -3.41 1.17 -9.72
CA TRP A 96 -4.13 1.82 -10.81
C TRP A 96 -4.87 3.08 -10.36
N GLU A 97 -5.53 3.05 -9.21
CA GLU A 97 -6.25 4.21 -8.67
C GLU A 97 -5.30 5.35 -8.26
N PHE A 98 -4.16 5.02 -7.63
CA PHE A 98 -3.10 6.00 -7.35
C PHE A 98 -2.58 6.65 -8.65
N LYS A 99 -2.40 5.86 -9.71
CA LYS A 99 -2.02 6.38 -11.03
C LYS A 99 -3.13 7.19 -11.69
N LEU A 100 -4.40 6.84 -11.50
CA LEU A 100 -5.55 7.59 -11.99
C LEU A 100 -5.54 9.02 -11.45
N TYR A 101 -5.17 9.20 -10.18
CA TYR A 101 -5.07 10.51 -9.52
C TYR A 101 -3.72 11.21 -9.69
N GLY A 102 -2.79 10.63 -10.45
CA GLY A 102 -1.53 11.27 -10.81
C GLY A 102 -0.41 11.10 -9.78
N VAL A 103 -0.51 10.14 -8.87
CA VAL A 103 0.59 9.85 -7.93
C VAL A 103 1.77 9.25 -8.69
N GLU A 104 2.89 9.98 -8.69
CA GLU A 104 4.08 9.59 -9.46
C GLU A 104 4.87 8.47 -8.77
N ASN A 105 5.19 8.65 -7.49
CA ASN A 105 6.03 7.75 -6.69
C ASN A 105 5.24 6.62 -6.02
N VAL A 106 4.51 5.84 -6.82
CA VAL A 106 3.84 4.62 -6.37
C VAL A 106 4.43 3.39 -7.06
N LYS A 107 4.68 2.33 -6.29
CA LYS A 107 5.31 1.08 -6.74
C LYS A 107 4.60 -0.14 -6.15
N LEU A 108 4.77 -1.31 -6.77
CA LEU A 108 4.35 -2.60 -6.22
C LEU A 108 5.56 -3.37 -5.65
N LEU A 109 5.37 -4.06 -4.53
CA LEU A 109 6.31 -5.08 -4.06
C LEU A 109 6.22 -6.31 -4.96
N ASP A 110 7.28 -6.62 -5.70
CA ASP A 110 7.35 -7.76 -6.61
C ASP A 110 7.15 -9.09 -5.85
N GLY A 111 6.09 -9.82 -6.20
CA GLY A 111 5.65 -11.04 -5.53
C GLY A 111 4.76 -10.84 -4.30
N GLY A 112 4.60 -9.60 -3.83
CA GLY A 112 3.63 -9.22 -2.79
C GLY A 112 3.85 -9.92 -1.45
N ARG A 113 2.76 -10.03 -0.68
CA ARG A 113 2.76 -10.70 0.63
C ARG A 113 3.26 -12.14 0.54
N LYS A 114 2.84 -12.87 -0.49
CA LYS A 114 3.23 -14.26 -0.71
C LYS A 114 4.75 -14.43 -0.83
N LYS A 115 5.44 -13.55 -1.58
CA LYS A 115 6.90 -13.61 -1.70
C LYS A 115 7.59 -13.26 -0.38
N TRP A 116 7.07 -12.27 0.35
CA TRP A 116 7.58 -11.91 1.67
C TRP A 116 7.55 -13.09 2.64
N GLU A 117 6.42 -13.78 2.71
CA GLU A 117 6.24 -14.98 3.52
C GLU A 117 7.12 -16.16 3.06
N LEU A 118 7.22 -16.39 1.75
CA LEU A 118 8.08 -17.45 1.19
C LEU A 118 9.57 -17.24 1.50
N ASP A 119 10.00 -15.98 1.56
CA ASP A 119 11.35 -15.61 1.98
C ASP A 119 11.56 -15.72 3.50
N SER A 120 10.52 -16.08 4.27
CA SER A 120 10.54 -16.15 5.74
C SER A 120 10.93 -14.84 6.42
N ARG A 121 10.52 -13.70 5.81
CA ARG A 121 10.77 -12.37 6.36
C ARG A 121 9.80 -12.05 7.50
N GLU A 122 10.23 -11.14 8.36
CA GLU A 122 9.47 -10.79 9.57
C GLU A 122 8.11 -10.14 9.24
N LEU A 123 7.10 -10.53 10.01
CA LEU A 123 5.78 -9.91 10.04
C LEU A 123 5.45 -9.59 11.49
N VAL A 124 4.80 -8.43 11.71
CA VAL A 124 4.47 -7.91 13.03
C VAL A 124 2.95 -7.73 13.17
N THR A 125 2.48 -7.55 14.39
CA THR A 125 1.08 -7.19 14.68
C THR A 125 0.91 -5.74 15.12
N GLU A 126 2.03 -5.04 15.38
CA GLU A 126 2.01 -3.66 15.83
C GLU A 126 1.62 -2.72 14.69
N VAL A 127 0.48 -2.04 14.85
CA VAL A 127 0.00 -1.05 13.89
C VAL A 127 0.77 0.25 14.08
N PRO A 128 1.43 0.79 13.03
CA PRO A 128 2.20 2.02 13.16
C PRO A 128 1.30 3.22 13.43
N THR A 129 1.82 4.19 14.19
CA THR A 129 1.20 5.51 14.34
C THR A 129 1.87 6.48 13.37
N ARG A 130 1.13 6.96 12.36
CA ARG A 130 1.58 8.06 11.49
C ARG A 130 0.86 9.35 11.90
N GLY A 131 1.58 10.48 11.89
CA GLY A 131 0.97 11.79 12.07
C GLY A 131 0.11 12.16 10.86
N THR A 132 -0.90 13.01 11.04
CA THR A 132 -1.65 13.58 9.90
C THR A 132 -0.76 14.57 9.15
N ALA A 133 -0.77 14.51 7.81
CA ALA A 133 -0.08 15.47 6.95
C ALA A 133 -0.87 16.77 6.81
#